data_AF-A0A4Q9Q2P0-F1
#
_entry.id   AF-A0A4Q9Q2P0-F1
#
_cell.length_a   1.000
_cell.length_b   1.000
_cell.length_c   1.000
_cell.angle_alpha   90.00
_cell.angle_beta   90.00
_cell.angle_gamma   90.00
#
_symmetry.space_group_name_H-M   'P 1'
#
loop_
_entity.id
_entity.type
_entity.pdbx_description
1 polymer ?
#
loop_
_entity_poly.entity_id
_entity_poly.type
_entity_poly.pdbx_seq_one_letter_code
_entity_poly.pdbx_strand_id
1 'polypeptide(L)' 'MRPYREDSWDSPASPGGTFSFRGLVKEMHRLTASGIVAPDITSTFDDCAQMPCIHHNATQVKLSYDDAASFEAMR' A
#
# COMPACT_ATOMS: atom_id res chain seq x y z
N MET A 1 16.71 -17.80 -18.94
CA MET A 1 16.44 -17.09 -17.66
C MET A 1 17.37 -15.89 -17.61
N ARG A 2 16.84 -14.67 -17.41
CA ARG A 2 17.68 -13.50 -17.10
C ARG A 2 17.98 -13.55 -15.59
N PRO A 3 19.22 -13.28 -15.15
CA PRO A 3 19.53 -13.23 -13.72
C PRO A 3 18.67 -12.15 -13.06
N TYR A 4 18.20 -12.44 -11.85
CA TYR A 4 17.49 -11.48 -11.02
C TYR A 4 18.41 -10.26 -10.87
N ARG A 5 17.98 -9.10 -11.37
CA ARG A 5 18.68 -7.85 -11.10
C ARG A 5 18.35 -7.54 -9.65
N GLU A 6 19.33 -7.27 -8.81
CA GLU A 6 19.05 -6.66 -7.51
C GLU A 6 18.57 -5.24 -7.78
N ASP A 7 17.27 -5.08 -7.97
CA ASP A 7 16.66 -3.77 -8.07
C ASP A 7 16.67 -3.13 -6.68
N SER A 8 17.10 -1.86 -6.60
CA SER A 8 17.49 -1.16 -5.38
C SER A 8 16.37 -0.92 -4.36
N TRP A 9 15.18 -1.47 -4.59
CA TRP A 9 14.03 -1.35 -3.69
C TRP A 9 14.21 -2.17 -2.40
N ASP A 10 15.09 -3.19 -2.42
CA ASP A 10 15.44 -4.00 -1.26
C ASP A 10 16.69 -3.47 -0.51
N SER A 11 17.21 -2.30 -0.91
CA SER A 11 18.32 -1.66 -0.22
C SER A 11 17.86 -0.96 1.07
N PRO A 12 18.48 -1.21 2.24
CA PRO A 12 18.11 -0.57 3.50
C PRO A 12 18.38 0.95 3.53
N ALA A 13 19.10 1.47 2.55
CA ALA A 13 19.38 2.89 2.35
C ALA A 13 18.33 3.60 1.45
N SER A 14 17.47 2.84 0.77
CA SER A 14 16.36 3.38 -0.02
C SER A 14 15.12 3.50 0.88
N PRO A 15 14.20 4.45 0.61
CA PRO A 15 12.86 4.38 1.21
C PRO A 15 12.26 3.01 0.86
N GLY A 16 12.14 2.13 1.85
CA GLY A 16 11.67 0.76 1.63
C GLY A 16 10.27 0.76 1.01
N GLY A 17 10.01 -0.17 0.10
CA GLY A 17 8.69 -0.33 -0.54
C GLY A 17 7.61 -0.88 0.38
N THR A 18 7.96 -1.25 1.61
CA THR A 18 7.09 -1.93 2.57
C THR A 18 6.77 -1.03 3.75
N PHE A 19 5.49 -0.97 4.10
CA PHE A 19 4.98 -0.11 5.17
C PHE A 19 4.11 -0.94 6.10
N SER A 20 4.21 -0.68 7.41
CA SER A 20 3.25 -1.26 8.35
C SER A 20 1.88 -0.59 8.17
N PHE A 21 0.80 -1.33 8.42
CA PHE A 21 -0.55 -0.76 8.44
C PHE A 21 -0.64 0.43 9.41
N ARG A 22 -0.01 0.31 10.59
CA ARG A 22 0.11 1.42 11.55
C ARG A 22 0.84 2.63 10.94
N GLY A 23 1.84 2.41 10.10
CA GLY A 23 2.54 3.46 9.36
C GLY A 23 1.62 4.19 8.38
N LEU A 24 0.74 3.46 7.68
CA LEU A 24 -0.29 4.06 6.81
C LEU A 24 -1.22 5.00 7.58
N VAL A 25 -1.49 4.71 8.86
CA VAL A 25 -2.33 5.55 9.73
C VAL A 25 -1.56 6.71 10.36
N LYS A 26 -0.40 6.42 10.97
CA LYS A 26 0.28 7.33 11.91
C LYS A 26 1.39 8.17 11.30
N GLU A 27 2.17 7.59 10.38
CA GLU A 27 3.35 8.23 9.81
C GLU A 27 3.02 8.88 8.47
N MET A 28 2.27 8.16 7.63
CA MET A 28 1.99 8.57 6.26
C MET A 28 0.64 9.26 6.10
N HIS A 29 -0.25 9.15 7.09
CA HIS A 29 -1.60 9.73 7.05
C HIS A 29 -2.37 9.38 5.77
N ARG A 30 -2.22 8.15 5.29
CA ARG A 30 -2.94 7.60 4.13
C ARG A 30 -4.28 6.99 4.54
N LEU A 31 -4.37 6.51 5.77
CA LEU A 31 -5.57 5.98 6.38
C LEU A 31 -5.90 6.79 7.65
N THR A 32 -7.19 6.91 7.95
CA THR A 32 -7.68 7.42 9.23
C THR A 32 -7.42 6.39 10.34
N ALA A 33 -7.65 6.79 11.59
CA ALA A 33 -7.55 5.87 12.73
C ALA A 33 -8.53 4.68 12.66
N SER A 34 -9.61 4.80 11.88
CA SER A 34 -10.56 3.71 11.62
C SER A 34 -10.25 2.90 10.37
N GLY A 35 -9.07 3.10 9.74
CA GLY A 35 -8.66 2.38 8.54
C GLY A 35 -9.34 2.87 7.26
N ILE A 36 -10.07 3.98 7.30
CA ILE A 36 -10.71 4.58 6.13
C ILE A 36 -9.66 5.37 5.35
N VAL A 37 -9.74 5.36 4.02
CA VAL A 37 -8.85 6.14 3.17
C VAL A 37 -8.97 7.64 3.48
N ALA A 38 -7.84 8.30 3.69
CA ALA A 38 -7.79 9.73 4.01
C ALA A 38 -8.29 10.59 2.83
N PRO A 39 -8.75 11.84 3.09
CA PRO A 39 -9.05 12.80 2.02
C PRO A 39 -7.86 12.96 1.06
N ASP A 40 -8.14 13.23 -0.22
CA ASP A 40 -7.14 13.42 -1.29
C ASP A 40 -6.31 12.17 -1.67
N ILE A 41 -6.70 10.99 -1.16
CA ILE A 41 -6.15 9.70 -1.56
C ILE A 41 -7.19 8.97 -2.42
N THR A 42 -6.83 8.63 -3.65
CA THR A 42 -7.66 7.80 -4.51
C THR A 42 -7.53 6.34 -4.08
N SER A 43 -8.63 5.62 -3.98
CA SER A 43 -8.66 4.20 -3.64
C SER A 43 -9.41 3.39 -4.70
N THR A 44 -8.95 2.16 -4.92
CA THR A 44 -9.61 1.14 -5.74
C THR A 44 -9.44 -0.20 -5.06
N PHE A 45 -10.36 -1.13 -5.30
CA PHE A 45 -10.19 -2.53 -4.93
C PHE A 45 -9.81 -3.32 -6.18
N ASP A 46 -8.79 -4.17 -6.08
CA ASP A 46 -8.39 -5.09 -7.15
C ASP A 46 -9.16 -6.41 -6.95
N ASP A 47 -10.20 -6.62 -7.77
CA ASP A 47 -11.05 -7.81 -7.70
C ASP A 47 -10.32 -9.11 -8.11
N CYS A 48 -9.17 -9.03 -8.78
CA CYS A 48 -8.39 -10.23 -9.11
C CYS A 48 -7.52 -10.64 -7.92
N ALA A 49 -6.87 -9.66 -7.28
CA ALA A 49 -6.00 -9.90 -6.13
C ALA A 49 -6.76 -9.95 -4.80
N GLN A 50 -8.00 -9.47 -4.77
CA GLN A 50 -8.82 -9.27 -3.57
C GLN A 50 -8.13 -8.34 -2.55
N MET A 51 -7.55 -7.23 -3.02
CA MET A 51 -6.82 -6.28 -2.17
C MET A 51 -7.13 -4.82 -2.51
N PRO A 52 -7.23 -3.92 -1.51
CA PRO A 52 -7.28 -2.50 -1.75
C PRO A 52 -5.93 -1.94 -2.25
N CYS A 53 -6.03 -0.94 -3.10
CA CYS A 53 -4.92 -0.14 -3.61
C CYS A 53 -5.23 1.35 -3.45
N ILE A 54 -4.28 2.13 -2.94
CA ILE A 54 -4.37 3.58 -2.83
C ILE A 54 -3.31 4.29 -3.66
N HIS A 55 -3.63 5.46 -4.17
CA HIS A 55 -2.72 6.34 -4.90
C HIS A 55 -2.80 7.77 -4.35
N HIS A 56 -1.65 8.29 -3.93
CA HIS A 56 -1.48 9.69 -3.57
C HIS A 56 -0.84 10.47 -4.72
N ASN A 57 -1.63 11.31 -5.40
CA ASN A 57 -1.21 11.99 -6.61
C ASN A 57 -0.04 12.96 -6.39
N ALA A 58 0.05 13.63 -5.23
CA ALA A 58 1.14 14.58 -4.99
C ALA A 58 2.51 13.91 -4.88
N THR A 59 2.57 12.66 -4.41
CA THR A 59 3.84 11.92 -4.28
C THR A 59 4.02 10.85 -5.36
N GLN A 60 3.01 10.60 -6.20
CA GLN A 60 2.98 9.51 -7.18
C GLN A 60 3.26 8.13 -6.54
N VAL A 61 2.91 7.97 -5.26
CA VAL A 61 3.09 6.73 -4.52
C VAL A 61 1.80 5.93 -4.58
N LYS A 62 1.89 4.69 -5.07
CA LYS A 62 0.82 3.70 -5.06
C LYS A 62 1.14 2.58 -4.06
N LEU A 63 0.16 2.19 -3.25
CA LEU A 63 0.31 1.19 -2.20
C LEU A 63 -0.85 0.20 -2.28
N SER A 64 -0.55 -1.10 -2.28
CA SER A 64 -1.50 -2.16 -1.94
C SER A 64 -1.34 -2.52 -0.46
N TYR A 65 -2.43 -2.89 0.21
CA TYR A 65 -2.42 -3.27 1.62
C TYR A 65 -3.56 -4.26 1.91
N ASP A 66 -3.60 -4.82 3.12
CA ASP A 66 -4.72 -5.63 3.60
C ASP A 66 -5.64 -4.84 4.52
N ASP A 67 -6.94 -5.06 4.39
CA ASP A 67 -7.97 -4.51 5.27
C ASP A 67 -9.10 -5.51 5.53
N ALA A 68 -10.12 -5.08 6.26
CA ALA A 68 -11.24 -5.95 6.59
C ALA A 68 -11.93 -6.53 5.34
N ALA A 69 -11.98 -5.81 4.23
CA ALA A 69 -12.59 -6.31 3.00
C ALA A 69 -11.72 -7.38 2.32
N SER A 70 -10.39 -7.21 2.29
CA SER A 70 -9.49 -8.26 1.75
C SER A 70 -9.55 -9.54 2.58
N PHE A 71 -9.61 -9.42 3.91
CA PHE A 71 -9.74 -10.58 4.79
C PHE A 71 -11.05 -11.35 4.60
N GLU A 72 -12.17 -10.65 4.39
CA GLU A 72 -13.46 -11.31 4.11
C GLU A 72 -13.49 -11.94 2.71
N ALA A 73 -12.83 -11.33 1.73
CA ALA A 73 -12.82 -11.81 0.35
C ALA A 73 -11.93 -13.03 0.11
N MET A 74 -10.91 -13.26 0.93
CA MET A 74 -10.05 -14.46 0.88
C MET A 74 -10.69 -15.71 1.49
N ARG A 75 -11.93 -15.62 1.99
CA ARG A 75 -12.67 -16.74 2.59
C ARG A 75 -13.41 -17.59 1.57
#